data_AF-A0A7V9BFV3-F1
#
_entry.id   AF-A0A7V9BFV3-F1
#
_cell.length_a   1.000
_cell.length_b   1.000
_cell.length_c   1.000
_cell.angle_alpha   90.00
_cell.angle_beta   90.00
_cell.angle_gamma   90.00
#
_symmetry.space_group_name_H-M   'P 1'
#
loop_
_entity.id
_entity.type
_entity.pdbx_description
1 polymer ?
#
loop_
_entity_poly.entity_id
_entity_poly.type
_entity_poly.pdbx_seq_one_letter_code
_entity_poly.pdbx_strand_id
1 'polypeptide(L)'
;LFRPGRDGGPPNNWTSAFGGPAWTRDAGSGDWYLHLFAPEQPDLDWHNESVRRDFEEILRFWLDRGVDGFRIDVGQALYKERDLHDVDEPELKPRYADWHTGINQPELHDLYRSWRRVADGYTGERIFVGEIVLEDQVELARFVRPDELHLTFNFGFLYESWNEAGLRETIERTLTALGAVGGTATWVLENHDVTRLPTRFGGGELGLRRARAGALLLLALPGTAFLYEGQELGLEEVDLPDRLRQDPIFFRTQGERPGRDGCRVPIPWTSGPPGFGFTSGTPWLPIPAEWDALTVSEQTGDPHSMLELYRSALALRPKDAPFAWLASPPGTLAFGRGELLCIVNLDASPIPLPAGDLLLASGPDVNGSLPPDTTAWVRTEVER
;
A
#
# COMPACT_ATOMS: atom_id res chain seq x y z
N LEU A 1 -24.17 8.37 -9.80
CA LEU A 1 -25.18 7.35 -10.16
C LEU A 1 -26.46 7.71 -9.42
N PHE A 2 -27.49 8.18 -10.12
CA PHE A 2 -28.78 8.55 -9.50
C PHE A 2 -29.80 7.42 -9.63
N ARG A 3 -30.57 7.15 -8.57
CA ARG A 3 -31.62 6.14 -8.54
C ARG A 3 -32.79 6.59 -7.66
N PRO A 4 -34.04 6.20 -8.01
CA PRO A 4 -35.17 6.41 -7.12
C PRO A 4 -35.01 5.57 -5.84
N GLY A 5 -35.53 6.07 -4.72
CA GLY A 5 -35.54 5.33 -3.46
C GLY A 5 -36.52 4.16 -3.46
N ARG A 6 -36.34 3.22 -2.52
CA ARG A 6 -37.23 2.07 -2.29
C ARG A 6 -37.87 2.19 -0.90
N ASP A 7 -39.19 2.02 -0.81
CA ASP A 7 -39.96 2.04 0.45
C ASP A 7 -39.72 3.26 1.35
N GLY A 8 -39.48 4.44 0.74
CA GLY A 8 -39.20 5.69 1.46
C GLY A 8 -37.75 5.84 1.95
N GLY A 9 -36.90 4.84 1.70
CA GLY A 9 -35.46 4.84 1.99
C GLY A 9 -34.58 4.87 0.74
N PRO A 10 -33.26 4.63 0.90
CA PRO A 10 -32.33 4.51 -0.22
C PRO A 10 -32.67 3.31 -1.12
N PRO A 11 -32.09 3.23 -2.34
CA PRO A 11 -32.37 2.16 -3.30
C PRO A 11 -32.04 0.75 -2.80
N ASN A 12 -30.98 0.62 -2.00
CA ASN A 12 -30.54 -0.63 -1.37
C ASN A 12 -29.82 -0.35 -0.03
N ASN A 13 -29.35 -1.40 0.63
CA ASN A 13 -28.69 -1.35 1.93
C ASN A 13 -27.17 -1.11 1.90
N TRP A 14 -26.58 -0.66 0.78
CA TRP A 14 -25.13 -0.45 0.69
C TRP A 14 -24.62 0.61 1.67
N THR A 15 -23.44 0.36 2.25
CA THR A 15 -22.76 1.24 3.20
C THR A 15 -21.54 1.92 2.57
N SER A 16 -21.19 3.10 3.10
CA SER A 16 -20.01 3.86 2.73
C SER A 16 -18.79 3.35 3.49
N ALA A 17 -17.64 3.26 2.82
CA ALA A 17 -16.36 2.92 3.43
C ALA A 17 -15.93 3.91 4.54
N PHE A 18 -16.48 5.13 4.52
CA PHE A 18 -16.24 6.15 5.54
C PHE A 18 -17.33 6.17 6.63
N GLY A 19 -18.24 5.20 6.65
CA GLY A 19 -19.32 5.06 7.63
C GLY A 19 -20.66 5.62 7.13
N GLY A 20 -21.75 5.06 7.63
CA GLY A 20 -23.12 5.42 7.24
C GLY A 20 -23.56 4.83 5.88
N PRO A 21 -24.74 5.22 5.38
CA PRO A 21 -25.26 4.74 4.10
C PRO A 21 -24.41 5.24 2.92
N ALA A 22 -24.34 4.46 1.85
CA ALA A 22 -23.70 4.84 0.58
C ALA A 22 -24.58 5.74 -0.30
N TRP A 23 -25.75 6.15 0.19
CA TRP A 23 -26.72 6.90 -0.58
C TRP A 23 -27.11 8.17 0.15
N THR A 24 -27.06 9.29 -0.56
CA THR A 24 -27.56 10.58 -0.08
C THR A 24 -28.69 11.05 -0.97
N ARG A 25 -29.76 11.54 -0.35
CA ARG A 25 -30.92 12.06 -1.08
C ARG A 25 -30.60 13.45 -1.63
N ASP A 26 -30.77 13.62 -2.93
CA ASP A 26 -30.66 14.92 -3.57
C ASP A 26 -31.97 15.70 -3.39
N ALA A 27 -31.86 16.93 -2.86
CA ALA A 27 -33.02 17.75 -2.56
C ALA A 27 -33.72 18.28 -3.83
N GLY A 28 -32.97 18.46 -4.92
CA GLY A 28 -33.51 19.02 -6.17
C GLY A 28 -34.36 18.02 -6.96
N SER A 29 -33.83 16.82 -7.17
CA SER A 29 -34.51 15.74 -7.91
C SER A 29 -35.43 14.88 -7.03
N GLY A 30 -35.12 14.77 -5.74
CA GLY A 30 -35.77 13.82 -4.83
C GLY A 30 -35.25 12.38 -4.94
N ASP A 31 -34.36 12.11 -5.90
CA ASP A 31 -33.63 10.85 -6.09
C ASP A 31 -32.49 10.71 -5.09
N TRP A 32 -31.87 9.53 -5.07
CA TRP A 32 -30.66 9.25 -4.29
C TRP A 32 -29.46 9.13 -5.22
N TYR A 33 -28.32 9.68 -4.82
CA TYR A 33 -27.05 9.45 -5.49
C TYR A 33 -26.13 8.56 -4.66
N LEU A 34 -25.44 7.64 -5.35
CA LEU A 34 -24.45 6.76 -4.75
C LEU A 34 -23.15 7.53 -4.44
N HIS A 35 -22.56 7.22 -3.30
CA HIS A 35 -21.20 7.56 -2.91
C HIS A 35 -20.62 6.42 -2.04
N LEU A 36 -19.61 5.71 -2.53
CA LEU A 36 -18.93 4.65 -1.76
C LEU A 36 -18.04 5.24 -0.65
N PHE A 37 -17.75 6.54 -0.71
CA PHE A 37 -16.94 7.28 0.26
C PHE A 37 -17.75 8.45 0.86
N ALA A 38 -17.24 9.68 0.84
CA ALA A 38 -17.97 10.85 1.34
C ALA A 38 -19.10 11.28 0.36
N PRO A 39 -20.20 11.88 0.84
CA PRO A 39 -21.27 12.43 -0.01
C PRO A 39 -20.78 13.47 -1.02
N GLU A 40 -19.71 14.19 -0.69
CA GLU A 40 -19.02 15.12 -1.58
C GLU A 40 -18.26 14.42 -2.72
N GLN A 41 -18.19 13.08 -2.70
CA GLN A 41 -17.56 12.22 -3.69
C GLN A 41 -18.61 11.32 -4.38
N PRO A 42 -19.53 11.89 -5.18
CA PRO A 42 -20.56 11.11 -5.86
C PRO A 42 -19.95 10.16 -6.89
N ASP A 43 -20.35 8.90 -6.86
CA ASP A 43 -19.87 7.88 -7.78
C ASP A 43 -20.36 8.14 -9.22
N LEU A 44 -19.47 8.04 -10.18
CA LEU A 44 -19.82 8.09 -11.60
C LEU A 44 -20.50 6.79 -12.06
N ASP A 45 -21.40 6.91 -13.03
CA ASP A 45 -22.02 5.75 -13.67
C ASP A 45 -21.16 5.29 -14.87
N TRP A 46 -20.27 4.33 -14.62
CA TRP A 46 -19.36 3.81 -15.63
C TRP A 46 -20.04 2.99 -16.74
N HIS A 47 -21.33 2.66 -16.58
CA HIS A 47 -22.12 2.09 -17.68
C HIS A 47 -22.43 3.12 -18.76
N ASN A 48 -22.33 4.42 -18.45
CA ASN A 48 -22.46 5.50 -19.43
C ASN A 48 -21.18 5.63 -20.29
N GLU A 49 -21.35 5.58 -21.61
CA GLU A 49 -20.25 5.70 -22.57
C GLU A 49 -19.55 7.06 -22.52
N SER A 50 -20.27 8.15 -22.23
CA SER A 50 -19.64 9.47 -22.13
C SER A 50 -18.62 9.52 -20.99
N VAL A 51 -18.93 8.91 -19.85
CA VAL A 51 -18.00 8.83 -18.70
C VAL A 51 -16.71 8.12 -19.11
N ARG A 52 -16.81 6.97 -19.79
CA ARG A 52 -15.64 6.22 -20.24
C ARG A 52 -14.78 7.02 -21.23
N ARG A 53 -15.42 7.67 -22.20
CA ARG A 53 -14.73 8.49 -23.20
C ARG A 53 -14.03 9.69 -22.54
N ASP A 54 -14.71 10.40 -21.65
CA ASP A 54 -14.16 11.58 -21.00
C ASP A 54 -12.95 11.21 -20.12
N PHE A 55 -12.97 10.06 -19.43
CA PHE A 55 -11.80 9.56 -18.69
C PHE A 55 -10.64 9.19 -19.60
N GLU A 56 -10.93 8.59 -20.76
CA GLU A 56 -9.93 8.32 -21.78
C GLU A 56 -9.27 9.62 -22.32
N GLU A 57 -10.02 10.70 -22.43
CA GLU A 57 -9.48 12.03 -22.77
C GLU A 57 -8.63 12.61 -21.63
N ILE A 58 -9.03 12.43 -20.36
CA ILE A 58 -8.25 12.84 -19.18
C ILE A 58 -6.90 12.10 -19.13
N LEU A 59 -6.89 10.79 -19.39
CA LEU A 59 -5.65 10.01 -19.44
C LEU A 59 -4.70 10.56 -20.51
N ARG A 60 -5.20 10.79 -21.72
CA ARG A 60 -4.41 11.36 -22.83
C ARG A 60 -3.91 12.76 -22.50
N PHE A 61 -4.75 13.61 -21.90
CA PHE A 61 -4.36 14.97 -21.51
C PHE A 61 -3.09 14.99 -20.66
N TRP A 62 -2.96 14.09 -19.69
CA TRP A 62 -1.79 14.00 -18.82
C TRP A 62 -0.62 13.28 -19.50
N LEU A 63 -0.87 12.20 -20.26
CA LEU A 63 0.17 11.50 -21.00
C LEU A 63 0.82 12.40 -22.08
N ASP A 64 0.04 13.26 -22.73
CA ASP A 64 0.53 14.28 -23.68
C ASP A 64 1.45 15.30 -23.02
N ARG A 65 1.40 15.44 -21.69
CA ARG A 65 2.28 16.29 -20.88
C ARG A 65 3.51 15.56 -20.34
N GLY A 66 3.65 14.28 -20.67
CA GLY A 66 4.83 13.49 -20.35
C GLY A 66 4.81 12.84 -18.96
N VAL A 67 3.63 12.62 -18.34
CA VAL A 67 3.58 11.76 -17.16
C VAL A 67 3.91 10.31 -17.55
N ASP A 68 4.65 9.60 -16.69
CA ASP A 68 5.06 8.20 -16.96
C ASP A 68 3.99 7.17 -16.63
N GLY A 69 2.86 7.57 -16.04
CA GLY A 69 1.81 6.64 -15.66
C GLY A 69 0.84 7.19 -14.64
N PHE A 70 -0.03 6.30 -14.13
CA PHE A 70 -1.04 6.63 -13.14
C PHE A 70 -1.19 5.53 -12.09
N ARG A 71 -1.43 5.95 -10.85
CA ARG A 71 -2.09 5.11 -9.83
C ARG A 71 -3.59 5.28 -9.97
N ILE A 72 -4.31 4.19 -10.22
CA ILE A 72 -5.76 4.18 -10.37
C ILE A 72 -6.38 3.91 -9.01
N ASP A 73 -6.99 4.95 -8.45
CA ASP A 73 -7.70 4.93 -7.17
C ASP A 73 -8.92 3.99 -7.24
N VAL A 74 -9.05 3.11 -6.24
CA VAL A 74 -10.17 2.18 -6.03
C VAL A 74 -10.65 1.50 -7.32
N GLY A 75 -9.69 0.92 -8.06
CA GLY A 75 -9.92 0.47 -9.44
C GLY A 75 -11.02 -0.59 -9.55
N GLN A 76 -11.15 -1.47 -8.58
CA GLN A 76 -12.18 -2.49 -8.55
C GLN A 76 -13.60 -1.93 -8.34
N ALA A 77 -13.76 -0.65 -7.98
CA ALA A 77 -15.05 -0.08 -7.64
C ALA A 77 -15.71 0.75 -8.75
N LEU A 78 -15.11 0.87 -9.94
CA LEU A 78 -15.65 1.75 -10.98
C LEU A 78 -17.05 1.34 -11.47
N TYR A 79 -17.23 0.06 -11.82
CA TYR A 79 -18.53 -0.47 -12.21
C TYR A 79 -19.30 -1.00 -11.01
N LYS A 80 -20.60 -0.72 -11.04
CA LYS A 80 -21.58 -1.15 -10.03
C LYS A 80 -22.51 -2.16 -10.67
N GLU A 81 -22.91 -3.17 -9.91
CA GLU A 81 -23.93 -4.11 -10.33
C GLU A 81 -25.19 -3.36 -10.78
N ARG A 82 -25.75 -3.73 -11.93
CA ARG A 82 -26.84 -2.98 -12.56
C ARG A 82 -28.13 -3.02 -11.76
N ASP A 83 -28.40 -4.17 -11.17
CA ASP A 83 -29.62 -4.45 -10.42
C ASP A 83 -29.56 -3.92 -8.98
N LEU A 84 -28.35 -3.54 -8.53
CA LEU A 84 -28.11 -2.90 -7.22
C LEU A 84 -28.68 -3.74 -6.07
N HIS A 85 -28.45 -5.05 -6.07
CA HIS A 85 -28.99 -5.94 -5.05
C HIS A 85 -28.52 -5.53 -3.65
N ASP A 86 -29.35 -5.83 -2.65
CA ASP A 86 -28.95 -5.71 -1.25
C ASP A 86 -27.81 -6.71 -0.96
N VAL A 87 -26.94 -6.35 -0.02
CA VAL A 87 -25.89 -7.24 0.51
C VAL A 87 -26.39 -7.91 1.79
N ASP A 88 -26.13 -9.21 1.95
CA ASP A 88 -26.57 -9.97 3.13
C ASP A 88 -25.91 -9.49 4.42
N GLU A 89 -24.63 -9.10 4.34
CA GLU A 89 -23.82 -8.59 5.46
C GLU A 89 -23.27 -7.18 5.12
N PRO A 90 -24.05 -6.10 5.34
CA PRO A 90 -23.64 -4.73 4.99
C PRO A 90 -22.54 -4.14 5.88
N GLU A 91 -21.96 -4.93 6.79
CA GLU A 91 -20.91 -4.47 7.69
C GLU A 91 -19.56 -4.34 6.98
N LEU A 92 -18.84 -3.25 7.27
CA LEU A 92 -17.50 -3.02 6.75
C LEU A 92 -16.55 -4.11 7.23
N LYS A 93 -16.02 -4.93 6.32
CA LYS A 93 -14.83 -5.74 6.63
C LYS A 93 -13.62 -4.81 6.69
N PRO A 94 -12.88 -4.74 7.81
CA PRO A 94 -11.94 -3.64 8.07
C PRO A 94 -10.67 -3.64 7.20
N ARG A 95 -10.42 -4.68 6.41
CA ARG A 95 -9.19 -4.83 5.61
C ARG A 95 -9.41 -4.87 4.11
N TYR A 96 -10.49 -5.50 3.64
CA TYR A 96 -10.70 -5.71 2.21
C TYR A 96 -12.04 -5.14 1.76
N ALA A 97 -12.15 -4.79 0.48
CA ALA A 97 -13.39 -4.28 -0.12
C ALA A 97 -14.37 -5.40 -0.52
N ASP A 98 -14.09 -6.65 -0.14
CA ASP A 98 -14.86 -7.84 -0.52
C ASP A 98 -16.30 -7.87 0.03
N TRP A 99 -16.68 -6.89 0.86
CA TRP A 99 -18.04 -6.73 1.39
C TRP A 99 -19.02 -6.09 0.39
N HIS A 100 -18.54 -5.55 -0.74
CA HIS A 100 -19.42 -5.06 -1.80
C HIS A 100 -19.51 -6.07 -2.95
N THR A 101 -20.43 -7.04 -2.87
CA THR A 101 -20.76 -7.89 -4.04
C THR A 101 -21.22 -7.07 -5.26
N GLY A 102 -21.67 -5.83 -5.02
CA GLY A 102 -22.06 -4.87 -6.04
C GLY A 102 -20.93 -4.13 -6.76
N ILE A 103 -19.66 -4.31 -6.37
CA ILE A 103 -18.50 -3.78 -7.12
C ILE A 103 -17.75 -4.93 -7.83
N ASN A 104 -16.54 -4.67 -8.33
CA ASN A 104 -15.68 -5.67 -8.99
C ASN A 104 -16.34 -6.37 -10.19
N GLN A 105 -17.10 -5.60 -10.98
CA GLN A 105 -17.89 -6.12 -12.09
C GLN A 105 -17.00 -6.47 -13.30
N PRO A 106 -17.35 -7.51 -14.10
CA PRO A 106 -16.51 -8.00 -15.19
C PRO A 106 -16.18 -6.95 -16.27
N GLU A 107 -17.03 -5.95 -16.46
CA GLU A 107 -16.82 -4.83 -17.39
C GLU A 107 -15.53 -4.02 -17.09
N LEU A 108 -14.99 -4.12 -15.88
CA LEU A 108 -13.70 -3.52 -15.50
C LEU A 108 -12.56 -3.99 -16.41
N HIS A 109 -12.52 -5.28 -16.77
CA HIS A 109 -11.42 -5.82 -17.55
C HIS A 109 -11.40 -5.22 -18.97
N ASP A 110 -12.55 -5.04 -19.61
CA ASP A 110 -12.61 -4.40 -20.93
C ASP A 110 -12.27 -2.91 -20.88
N LEU A 111 -12.63 -2.23 -19.79
CA LEU A 111 -12.21 -0.86 -19.53
C LEU A 111 -10.68 -0.76 -19.43
N TYR A 112 -10.05 -1.62 -18.63
CA TYR A 112 -8.60 -1.60 -18.44
C TYR A 112 -7.82 -2.02 -19.68
N ARG A 113 -8.36 -2.92 -20.51
CA ARG A 113 -7.82 -3.16 -21.87
C ARG A 113 -7.87 -1.90 -22.72
N SER A 114 -8.91 -1.08 -22.60
CA SER A 114 -8.99 0.19 -23.33
C SER A 114 -7.91 1.15 -22.88
N TRP A 115 -7.74 1.30 -21.56
CA TRP A 115 -6.70 2.17 -21.01
C TRP A 115 -5.31 1.67 -21.36
N ARG A 116 -5.08 0.37 -21.34
CA ARG A 116 -3.81 -0.22 -21.76
C ARG A 116 -3.46 0.15 -23.20
N ARG A 117 -4.41 0.07 -24.14
CA ARG A 117 -4.22 0.55 -25.52
C ARG A 117 -3.89 2.04 -25.60
N VAL A 118 -4.40 2.85 -24.68
CA VAL A 118 -4.00 4.28 -24.60
C VAL A 118 -2.53 4.40 -24.21
N ALA A 119 -2.09 3.72 -23.14
CA ALA A 119 -0.69 3.74 -22.71
C ALA A 119 0.27 3.23 -23.80
N ASP A 120 -0.06 2.09 -24.43
CA ASP A 120 0.75 1.48 -25.50
C ASP A 120 0.86 2.36 -26.75
N GLY A 121 0.00 3.37 -26.90
CA GLY A 121 0.03 4.35 -27.99
C GLY A 121 1.10 5.44 -27.84
N TYR A 122 1.73 5.58 -26.67
CA TYR A 122 2.77 6.58 -26.41
C TYR A 122 4.17 6.00 -26.60
N THR A 123 5.13 6.84 -27.00
CA THR A 123 6.55 6.45 -27.04
C THR A 123 7.15 6.40 -25.64
N GLY A 124 7.83 5.32 -25.30
CA GLY A 124 8.33 5.04 -23.95
C GLY A 124 7.34 4.22 -23.14
N GLU A 125 7.78 3.71 -21.99
CA GLU A 125 6.93 2.89 -21.13
C GLU A 125 5.97 3.78 -20.34
N ARG A 126 4.68 3.43 -20.33
CA ARG A 126 3.65 4.10 -19.53
C ARG A 126 2.97 3.08 -18.66
N ILE A 127 2.97 3.30 -17.35
CA ILE A 127 2.49 2.29 -16.41
C ILE A 127 1.15 2.68 -15.80
N PHE A 128 0.31 1.68 -15.56
CA PHE A 128 -0.88 1.81 -14.74
C PHE A 128 -0.74 0.91 -13.51
N VAL A 129 -0.92 1.50 -12.34
CA VAL A 129 -0.90 0.79 -11.07
C VAL A 129 -2.30 0.84 -10.47
N GLY A 130 -3.00 -0.29 -10.41
CA GLY A 130 -4.31 -0.36 -9.78
C GLY A 130 -4.23 -0.40 -8.26
N GLU A 131 -4.96 0.46 -7.58
CA GLU A 131 -5.38 0.16 -6.21
C GLU A 131 -6.53 -0.84 -6.27
N ILE A 132 -6.22 -2.12 -6.12
CA ILE A 132 -7.18 -3.23 -6.16
C ILE A 132 -7.18 -3.91 -4.79
N VAL A 133 -8.22 -3.67 -4.00
CA VAL A 133 -8.31 -4.11 -2.59
C VAL A 133 -9.12 -5.40 -2.49
N LEU A 134 -8.52 -6.52 -2.92
CA LEU A 134 -9.10 -7.86 -2.88
C LEU A 134 -8.22 -8.80 -2.04
N GLU A 135 -8.84 -9.67 -1.23
CA GLU A 135 -8.11 -10.72 -0.50
C GLU A 135 -7.60 -11.81 -1.44
N ASP A 136 -8.44 -12.25 -2.39
CA ASP A 136 -8.11 -13.30 -3.35
C ASP A 136 -7.10 -12.82 -4.40
N GLN A 137 -5.88 -13.33 -4.31
CA GLN A 137 -4.80 -13.00 -5.23
C GLN A 137 -5.01 -13.54 -6.64
N VAL A 138 -5.81 -14.60 -6.82
CA VAL A 138 -6.16 -15.13 -8.15
C VAL A 138 -7.08 -14.17 -8.88
N GLU A 139 -8.04 -13.57 -8.17
CA GLU A 139 -8.90 -12.53 -8.74
C GLU A 139 -8.12 -11.24 -9.01
N LEU A 140 -7.28 -10.80 -8.07
CA LEU A 140 -6.38 -9.65 -8.27
C LEU A 140 -5.45 -9.84 -9.48
N ALA A 141 -4.92 -11.06 -9.71
CA ALA A 141 -4.08 -11.36 -10.85
C ALA A 141 -4.76 -11.12 -12.20
N ARG A 142 -6.10 -11.21 -12.28
CA ARG A 142 -6.82 -10.97 -13.54
C ARG A 142 -6.62 -9.54 -14.05
N PHE A 143 -6.42 -8.57 -13.16
CA PHE A 143 -6.23 -7.16 -13.50
C PHE A 143 -4.86 -6.86 -14.12
N VAL A 144 -3.87 -7.75 -13.97
CA VAL A 144 -2.50 -7.55 -14.46
C VAL A 144 -2.11 -8.57 -15.53
N ARG A 145 -3.10 -9.07 -16.27
CA ARG A 145 -2.84 -9.80 -17.52
C ARG A 145 -2.09 -8.90 -18.52
N PRO A 146 -1.39 -9.48 -19.51
CA PRO A 146 -0.52 -8.72 -20.39
C PRO A 146 -1.16 -7.55 -21.14
N ASP A 147 -2.49 -7.55 -21.33
CA ASP A 147 -3.27 -6.53 -22.02
C ASP A 147 -4.12 -5.62 -21.09
N GLU A 148 -3.94 -5.70 -19.78
CA GLU A 148 -4.68 -4.91 -18.78
C GLU A 148 -3.73 -3.95 -18.02
N LEU A 149 -3.91 -3.77 -16.70
CA LEU A 149 -3.03 -2.94 -15.87
C LEU A 149 -1.61 -3.52 -15.82
N HIS A 150 -0.62 -2.66 -15.55
CA HIS A 150 0.77 -3.10 -15.48
C HIS A 150 1.08 -3.70 -14.10
N LEU A 151 0.55 -3.08 -13.05
CA LEU A 151 0.78 -3.43 -11.67
C LEU A 151 -0.51 -3.23 -10.86
N THR A 152 -0.56 -3.85 -9.69
CA THR A 152 -1.56 -3.57 -8.65
C THR A 152 -0.85 -3.36 -7.32
N PHE A 153 -1.40 -2.55 -6.42
CA PHE A 153 -0.95 -2.48 -5.02
C PHE A 153 -1.31 -3.78 -4.28
N ASN A 154 -0.33 -4.35 -3.57
CA ASN A 154 -0.52 -5.58 -2.81
C ASN A 154 -1.03 -5.30 -1.38
N PHE A 155 -2.35 -5.15 -1.25
CA PHE A 155 -2.98 -4.96 0.07
C PHE A 155 -2.89 -6.18 0.99
N GLY A 156 -2.79 -7.38 0.41
CA GLY A 156 -2.57 -8.60 1.18
C GLY A 156 -1.31 -8.48 2.02
N PHE A 157 -0.19 -8.13 1.38
CA PHE A 157 1.09 -7.89 2.07
C PHE A 157 1.04 -6.64 2.97
N LEU A 158 0.34 -5.58 2.55
CA LEU A 158 0.18 -4.36 3.35
C LEU A 158 -0.45 -4.64 4.71
N TYR A 159 -1.46 -5.51 4.79
CA TYR A 159 -2.20 -5.78 6.03
C TYR A 159 -1.61 -6.91 6.87
N GLU A 160 -0.50 -7.50 6.44
CA GLU A 160 0.16 -8.53 7.24
C GLU A 160 0.67 -7.99 8.57
N SER A 161 0.63 -8.88 9.56
CA SER A 161 1.29 -8.68 10.85
C SER A 161 2.76 -9.09 10.75
N TRP A 162 3.58 -8.70 11.72
CA TRP A 162 4.93 -9.25 11.88
C TRP A 162 4.87 -10.71 12.36
N ASN A 163 4.56 -11.63 11.44
CA ASN A 163 4.34 -13.05 11.69
C ASN A 163 4.91 -13.87 10.54
N GLU A 164 5.74 -14.87 10.86
CA GLU A 164 6.44 -15.68 9.85
C GLU A 164 5.49 -16.40 8.90
N ALA A 165 4.53 -17.16 9.43
CA ALA A 165 3.60 -17.93 8.61
C ALA A 165 2.77 -17.05 7.68
N GLY A 166 2.20 -15.95 8.20
CA GLY A 166 1.40 -15.00 7.41
C GLY A 166 2.20 -14.34 6.29
N LEU A 167 3.40 -13.84 6.61
CA LEU A 167 4.28 -13.24 5.60
C LEU A 167 4.71 -14.25 4.54
N ARG A 168 5.07 -15.48 4.95
CA ARG A 168 5.46 -16.55 4.01
C ARG A 168 4.33 -16.90 3.06
N GLU A 169 3.15 -17.17 3.61
CA GLU A 169 1.96 -17.53 2.85
C GLU A 169 1.58 -16.43 1.86
N THR A 170 1.55 -15.17 2.30
CA THR A 170 1.18 -14.05 1.45
C THR A 170 2.21 -13.79 0.34
N ILE A 171 3.52 -13.96 0.61
CA ILE A 171 4.56 -13.90 -0.42
C ILE A 171 4.35 -15.02 -1.46
N GLU A 172 4.18 -16.26 -1.02
CA GLU A 172 3.99 -17.42 -1.91
C GLU A 172 2.73 -17.29 -2.76
N ARG A 173 1.61 -16.89 -2.14
CA ARG A 173 0.33 -16.70 -2.82
C ARG A 173 0.42 -15.59 -3.86
N THR A 174 1.04 -14.46 -3.52
CA THR A 174 1.26 -13.33 -4.45
C THR A 174 2.09 -13.77 -5.66
N LEU A 175 3.26 -14.38 -5.41
CA LEU A 175 4.18 -14.80 -6.48
C LEU A 175 3.54 -15.84 -7.40
N THR A 176 2.82 -16.80 -6.83
CA THR A 176 2.15 -17.85 -7.59
C THR A 176 1.03 -17.28 -8.46
N ALA A 177 0.14 -16.47 -7.88
CA ALA A 177 -1.04 -15.95 -8.60
C ALA A 177 -0.64 -14.98 -9.71
N LEU A 178 0.25 -14.03 -9.43
CA LEU A 178 0.69 -13.05 -10.43
C LEU A 178 1.59 -13.69 -11.49
N GLY A 179 2.46 -14.62 -11.08
CA GLY A 179 3.30 -15.38 -12.02
C GLY A 179 2.47 -16.19 -13.01
N ALA A 180 1.32 -16.74 -12.61
CA ALA A 180 0.44 -17.52 -13.47
C ALA A 180 -0.14 -16.75 -14.68
N VAL A 181 -0.19 -15.41 -14.60
CA VAL A 181 -0.64 -14.53 -15.68
C VAL A 181 0.50 -13.74 -16.34
N GLY A 182 1.75 -13.99 -15.93
CA GLY A 182 2.92 -13.21 -16.37
C GLY A 182 2.97 -11.79 -15.77
N GLY A 183 2.23 -11.54 -14.69
CA GLY A 183 2.20 -10.27 -13.97
C GLY A 183 3.40 -10.08 -13.05
N THR A 184 3.67 -8.83 -12.67
CA THR A 184 4.77 -8.48 -11.75
C THR A 184 4.26 -8.32 -10.32
N ALA A 185 4.87 -9.04 -9.38
CA ALA A 185 4.57 -8.88 -7.96
C ALA A 185 4.94 -7.49 -7.45
N THR A 186 4.11 -6.99 -6.53
CA THR A 186 4.36 -5.71 -5.86
C THR A 186 4.38 -5.89 -4.35
N TRP A 187 5.14 -5.03 -3.67
CA TRP A 187 5.33 -5.07 -2.23
C TRP A 187 5.20 -3.68 -1.65
N VAL A 188 4.39 -3.56 -0.61
CA VAL A 188 4.04 -2.30 0.04
C VAL A 188 3.85 -2.56 1.54
N LEU A 189 4.47 -1.73 2.37
CA LEU A 189 4.32 -1.82 3.84
C LEU A 189 3.62 -0.60 4.44
N GLU A 190 3.65 0.54 3.75
CA GLU A 190 2.96 1.77 4.14
C GLU A 190 2.32 2.45 2.94
N ASN A 191 1.29 3.25 3.20
CA ASN A 191 0.72 4.22 2.30
C ASN A 191 -0.04 5.28 3.12
N HIS A 192 -0.69 6.22 2.44
CA HIS A 192 -1.49 7.29 3.04
C HIS A 192 -2.84 6.87 3.64
N ASP A 193 -3.15 5.58 3.71
CA ASP A 193 -4.43 5.03 4.20
C ASP A 193 -4.29 4.11 5.41
N VAL A 194 -3.06 3.70 5.76
CA VAL A 194 -2.81 2.81 6.89
C VAL A 194 -1.88 3.46 7.89
N THR A 195 -2.03 3.07 9.15
CA THR A 195 -1.11 3.43 10.23
C THR A 195 0.34 3.13 9.81
N ARG A 196 1.29 3.98 10.19
CA ARG A 196 2.72 3.77 9.89
C ARG A 196 3.27 2.47 10.49
N LEU A 197 4.26 1.88 9.81
CA LEU A 197 4.76 0.54 10.08
C LEU A 197 5.37 0.37 11.47
N PRO A 198 6.22 1.30 11.98
CA PRO A 198 6.76 1.15 13.33
C PRO A 198 5.67 0.97 14.39
N THR A 199 4.61 1.78 14.33
CA THR A 199 3.46 1.67 15.24
C THR A 199 2.72 0.35 15.04
N ARG A 200 2.41 -0.04 13.81
CA ARG A 200 1.72 -1.31 13.52
C ARG A 200 2.50 -2.54 13.98
N PHE A 201 3.83 -2.49 13.93
CA PHE A 201 4.68 -3.64 14.24
C PHE A 201 5.10 -3.70 15.71
N GLY A 202 4.59 -2.82 16.57
CA GLY A 202 4.74 -2.93 18.03
C GLY A 202 4.99 -1.61 18.74
N GLY A 203 5.25 -0.53 18.00
CA GLY A 203 5.57 0.79 18.54
C GLY A 203 6.92 0.85 19.25
N GLY A 204 7.41 2.07 19.45
CA GLY A 204 8.68 2.37 20.10
C GLY A 204 9.85 1.64 19.45
N GLU A 205 10.82 1.23 20.28
CA GLU A 205 12.04 0.56 19.81
C GLU A 205 11.77 -0.78 19.14
N LEU A 206 10.76 -1.54 19.60
CA LEU A 206 10.38 -2.82 19.00
C LEU A 206 9.82 -2.62 17.59
N GLY A 207 8.88 -1.68 17.46
CA GLY A 207 8.30 -1.26 16.19
C GLY A 207 9.35 -0.80 15.19
N LEU A 208 10.25 0.08 15.63
CA LEU A 208 11.35 0.59 14.80
C LEU A 208 12.28 -0.54 14.34
N ARG A 209 12.66 -1.46 15.23
CA ARG A 209 13.51 -2.61 14.88
C ARG A 209 12.86 -3.50 13.81
N ARG A 210 11.57 -3.81 13.98
CA ARG A 210 10.78 -4.58 13.01
C ARG A 210 10.59 -3.82 11.70
N ALA A 211 10.39 -2.51 11.73
CA ALA A 211 10.30 -1.69 10.53
C ALA A 211 11.61 -1.71 9.72
N ARG A 212 12.78 -1.64 10.40
CA ARG A 212 14.09 -1.81 9.76
C ARG A 212 14.23 -3.19 9.11
N ALA A 213 13.81 -4.25 9.79
CA ALA A 213 13.82 -5.61 9.24
C ALA A 213 12.86 -5.74 8.04
N GLY A 214 11.64 -5.21 8.17
CA GLY A 214 10.64 -5.16 7.11
C GLY A 214 11.11 -4.41 5.86
N ALA A 215 11.88 -3.33 6.01
CA ALA A 215 12.49 -2.60 4.90
C ALA A 215 13.40 -3.51 4.06
N LEU A 216 14.28 -4.27 4.71
CA LEU A 216 15.18 -5.20 4.04
C LEU A 216 14.43 -6.41 3.46
N LEU A 217 13.39 -6.91 4.12
CA LEU A 217 12.53 -7.94 3.54
C LEU A 217 11.88 -7.43 2.25
N LEU A 218 11.16 -6.30 2.32
CA LEU A 218 10.44 -5.70 1.18
C LEU A 218 11.38 -5.44 0.00
N LEU A 219 12.57 -4.87 0.25
CA LEU A 219 13.53 -4.58 -0.81
C LEU A 219 14.22 -5.82 -1.36
N ALA A 220 14.29 -6.92 -0.61
CA ALA A 220 14.82 -8.19 -1.12
C ALA A 220 13.81 -8.97 -1.96
N LEU A 221 12.49 -8.72 -1.87
CA LEU A 221 11.51 -9.47 -2.65
C LEU A 221 11.55 -9.12 -4.17
N PRO A 222 11.24 -10.07 -5.07
CA PRO A 222 11.27 -9.86 -6.52
C PRO A 222 10.07 -9.04 -7.00
N GLY A 223 10.23 -8.25 -8.06
CA GLY A 223 9.18 -7.35 -8.56
C GLY A 223 9.34 -5.92 -8.08
N THR A 224 8.24 -5.19 -7.93
CA THR A 224 8.22 -3.73 -7.67
C THR A 224 7.96 -3.43 -6.19
N ALA A 225 8.74 -2.51 -5.62
CA ALA A 225 8.55 -2.02 -4.26
C ALA A 225 7.91 -0.63 -4.29
N PHE A 226 6.88 -0.41 -3.47
CA PHE A 226 6.32 0.92 -3.19
C PHE A 226 6.77 1.37 -1.80
N LEU A 227 7.35 2.57 -1.74
CA LEU A 227 7.81 3.20 -0.51
C LEU A 227 6.97 4.45 -0.27
N TYR A 228 6.42 4.59 0.93
CA TYR A 228 5.64 5.76 1.33
C TYR A 228 6.57 6.81 1.95
N GLU A 229 6.23 8.10 1.79
CA GLU A 229 7.05 9.18 2.33
C GLU A 229 7.18 9.11 3.86
N GLY A 230 8.42 9.16 4.34
CA GLY A 230 8.75 9.04 5.76
C GLY A 230 8.90 7.60 6.26
N GLN A 231 8.53 6.59 5.47
CA GLN A 231 8.83 5.18 5.78
C GLN A 231 10.35 4.96 5.90
N GLU A 232 11.12 5.67 5.07
CA GLU A 232 12.59 5.67 5.06
C GLU A 232 13.21 6.41 6.25
N LEU A 233 12.42 7.16 7.02
CA LEU A 233 12.85 7.82 8.24
C LEU A 233 12.46 7.06 9.51
N GLY A 234 11.63 6.02 9.38
CA GLY A 234 11.15 5.23 10.51
C GLY A 234 10.14 6.00 11.37
N LEU A 235 9.33 6.85 10.75
CA LEU A 235 8.33 7.66 11.44
C LEU A 235 7.21 6.78 12.02
N GLU A 236 6.85 7.03 13.28
CA GLU A 236 5.67 6.42 13.91
C GLU A 236 4.37 7.13 13.50
N GLU A 237 3.23 6.48 13.70
CA GLU A 237 1.92 7.12 13.55
C GLU A 237 1.79 8.27 14.56
N VAL A 238 1.31 9.43 14.10
CA VAL A 238 1.04 10.55 15.00
C VAL A 238 -0.37 10.47 15.56
N ASP A 239 -0.49 10.41 16.89
CA ASP A 239 -1.77 10.56 17.55
C ASP A 239 -2.16 12.05 17.62
N LEU A 240 -3.13 12.42 16.78
CA LEU A 240 -3.60 13.80 16.66
C LEU A 240 -4.77 14.08 17.60
N PRO A 241 -4.77 15.23 18.31
CA PRO A 241 -5.95 15.70 19.01
C PRO A 241 -7.15 15.82 18.06
N ASP A 242 -8.33 15.40 18.50
CA ASP A 242 -9.57 15.38 17.68
C ASP A 242 -9.86 16.71 16.98
N ARG A 243 -9.60 17.85 17.65
CA ARG A 243 -9.79 19.20 17.09
C ARG A 243 -8.90 19.53 15.88
N LEU A 244 -7.87 18.73 15.61
CA LEU A 244 -6.93 18.91 14.51
C LEU A 244 -7.16 17.93 13.37
N ARG A 245 -7.96 16.87 13.59
CA ARG A 245 -8.28 15.89 12.55
C ARG A 245 -9.00 16.56 11.38
N GLN A 246 -8.71 16.09 10.17
CA GLN A 246 -9.22 16.59 8.90
C GLN A 246 -9.90 15.48 8.09
N ASP A 247 -9.55 14.22 8.31
CA ASP A 247 -10.07 13.10 7.53
C ASP A 247 -11.59 12.91 7.72
N PRO A 248 -12.39 12.91 6.64
CA PRO A 248 -13.83 12.64 6.69
C PRO A 248 -14.21 11.36 7.45
N ILE A 249 -13.36 10.33 7.47
CA ILE A 249 -13.60 9.09 8.24
C ILE A 249 -13.87 9.41 9.71
N PHE A 250 -13.08 10.30 10.32
CA PHE A 250 -13.22 10.65 11.73
C PHE A 250 -14.59 11.28 12.01
N PHE A 251 -14.96 12.27 11.21
CA PHE A 251 -16.23 12.99 11.40
C PHE A 251 -17.45 12.11 11.10
N ARG A 252 -17.39 11.31 10.05
CA ARG A 252 -18.52 10.45 9.62
C ARG A 252 -18.76 9.29 10.57
N THR A 253 -17.73 8.83 11.26
CA THR A 253 -17.82 7.79 12.29
C THR A 253 -17.98 8.36 13.70
N GLN A 254 -18.18 9.69 13.82
CA GLN A 254 -18.32 10.38 15.11
C GLN A 254 -17.15 10.08 16.08
N GLY A 255 -15.95 9.92 15.53
CA GLY A 255 -14.73 9.65 16.28
C GLY A 255 -14.47 8.18 16.62
N GLU A 256 -15.35 7.25 16.23
CA GLU A 256 -15.11 5.81 16.43
C GLU A 256 -13.85 5.34 15.69
N ARG A 257 -13.64 5.84 14.47
CA ARG A 257 -12.41 5.59 13.71
C ARG A 257 -11.56 6.86 13.69
N PRO A 258 -10.27 6.80 14.03
CA PRO A 258 -9.40 7.99 14.07
C PRO A 258 -9.18 8.62 12.68
N GLY A 259 -9.46 7.89 11.59
CA GLY A 259 -9.11 8.30 10.24
C GLY A 259 -7.63 8.06 9.95
N ARG A 260 -7.11 8.75 8.93
CA ARG A 260 -5.79 8.52 8.33
C ARG A 260 -4.81 9.67 8.53
N ASP A 261 -5.20 10.72 9.26
CA ASP A 261 -4.36 11.91 9.40
C ASP A 261 -3.00 11.63 10.07
N GLY A 262 -2.91 10.62 10.95
CA GLY A 262 -1.68 10.30 11.67
C GLY A 262 -0.51 9.87 10.77
N CYS A 263 -0.80 9.23 9.63
CA CYS A 263 0.20 8.88 8.61
C CYS A 263 0.44 10.00 7.58
N ARG A 264 -0.31 11.11 7.64
CA ARG A 264 -0.28 12.23 6.67
C ARG A 264 0.38 13.50 7.23
N VAL A 265 0.95 13.41 8.42
CA VAL A 265 1.72 14.50 9.02
C VAL A 265 2.92 14.84 8.12
N PRO A 266 3.19 16.14 7.86
CA PRO A 266 4.28 16.55 6.97
C PRO A 266 5.67 16.03 7.35
N ILE A 267 6.50 15.80 6.34
CA ILE A 267 7.83 15.22 6.49
C ILE A 267 8.80 16.18 7.22
N PRO A 268 9.53 15.70 8.25
CA PRO A 268 10.53 16.49 8.95
C PRO A 268 11.85 16.53 8.16
N TRP A 269 12.13 17.65 7.49
CA TRP A 269 13.34 17.83 6.68
C TRP A 269 14.57 18.23 7.52
N THR A 270 14.39 19.14 8.48
CA THR A 270 15.46 19.66 9.33
C THR A 270 15.02 19.75 10.77
N SER A 271 15.95 19.66 11.71
CA SER A 271 15.67 19.87 13.13
C SER A 271 15.26 21.30 13.47
N GLY A 272 14.46 21.42 14.52
CA GLY A 272 14.04 22.68 15.10
C GLY A 272 12.79 23.35 14.49
N PRO A 273 12.08 24.17 15.29
CA PRO A 273 10.90 24.90 14.84
C PRO A 273 11.24 26.19 14.05
N PRO A 274 10.29 26.75 13.27
CA PRO A 274 8.97 26.19 12.96
C PRO A 274 9.01 25.18 11.80
N GLY A 275 8.09 24.22 11.83
CA GLY A 275 7.75 23.40 10.68
C GLY A 275 8.80 22.37 10.23
N PHE A 276 9.89 22.14 10.97
CA PHE A 276 10.92 21.14 10.64
C PHE A 276 11.43 21.23 9.18
N GLY A 277 11.56 22.45 8.65
CA GLY A 277 11.95 22.69 7.27
C GLY A 277 10.88 22.41 6.20
N PHE A 278 9.70 21.89 6.56
CA PHE A 278 8.56 21.69 5.64
C PHE A 278 7.90 23.02 5.25
N THR A 279 7.73 23.93 6.21
CA THR A 279 7.17 25.26 5.98
C THR A 279 7.76 26.29 6.93
N SER A 280 7.80 27.55 6.52
CA SER A 280 8.10 28.67 7.43
C SER A 280 6.88 29.12 8.26
N GLY A 281 5.70 28.56 7.98
CA GLY A 281 4.45 28.84 8.70
C GLY A 281 4.02 27.71 9.63
N THR A 282 2.71 27.61 9.88
CA THR A 282 2.12 26.48 10.61
C THR A 282 1.74 25.40 9.59
N PRO A 283 2.24 24.16 9.73
CA PRO A 283 1.80 23.06 8.87
C PRO A 283 0.33 22.75 9.11
N TRP A 284 -0.35 22.21 8.09
CA TRP A 284 -1.77 21.87 8.15
C TRP A 284 -2.08 20.77 9.21
N LEU A 285 -1.12 19.87 9.44
CA LEU A 285 -1.07 18.96 10.59
C LEU A 285 0.21 19.20 11.40
N PRO A 286 0.17 19.16 12.74
CA PRO A 286 1.34 19.40 13.57
C PRO A 286 2.36 18.26 13.45
N ILE A 287 3.62 18.62 13.28
CA ILE A 287 4.74 17.69 13.33
C ILE A 287 5.14 17.49 14.80
N PRO A 288 5.19 16.24 15.31
CA PRO A 288 5.55 15.96 16.71
C PRO A 288 7.00 16.34 17.01
N ALA A 289 7.27 16.84 18.22
CA ALA A 289 8.61 17.28 18.61
C ALA A 289 9.61 16.12 18.70
N GLU A 290 9.10 14.92 18.96
CA GLU A 290 9.82 13.66 19.06
C GLU A 290 10.47 13.27 17.72
N TRP A 291 10.01 13.81 16.59
CA TRP A 291 10.61 13.58 15.29
C TRP A 291 11.87 14.41 15.01
N ASP A 292 12.31 15.28 15.92
CA ASP A 292 13.53 16.08 15.73
C ASP A 292 14.77 15.22 15.42
N ALA A 293 14.91 14.08 16.12
CA ALA A 293 15.98 13.12 15.87
C ALA A 293 15.75 12.23 14.63
N LEU A 294 14.56 12.27 14.03
CA LEU A 294 14.18 11.48 12.85
C LEU A 294 14.21 12.30 11.56
N THR A 295 14.61 13.57 11.63
CA THR A 295 14.64 14.45 10.45
C THR A 295 15.60 13.93 9.38
N VAL A 296 15.36 14.32 8.13
CA VAL A 296 16.27 14.01 7.01
C VAL A 296 17.69 14.51 7.29
N SER A 297 17.85 15.69 7.92
CA SER A 297 19.16 16.25 8.24
C SER A 297 19.92 15.44 9.29
N GLU A 298 19.25 14.97 10.35
CA GLU A 298 19.90 14.18 11.41
C GLU A 298 20.26 12.76 10.94
N GLN A 299 19.46 12.18 10.05
CA GLN A 299 19.72 10.83 9.54
C GLN A 299 20.73 10.78 8.39
N THR A 300 20.88 11.87 7.63
CA THR A 300 21.78 11.89 6.48
C THR A 300 23.24 11.73 6.90
N GLY A 301 23.89 10.68 6.39
CA GLY A 301 25.29 10.39 6.69
C GLY A 301 25.53 9.61 8.00
N ASP A 302 24.52 9.37 8.83
CA ASP A 302 24.62 8.39 9.92
C ASP A 302 24.41 6.98 9.36
N PRO A 303 25.45 6.11 9.33
CA PRO A 303 25.34 4.77 8.79
C PRO A 303 24.38 3.85 9.56
N HIS A 304 23.96 4.23 10.76
CA HIS A 304 22.99 3.46 11.56
C HIS A 304 21.55 3.93 11.40
N SER A 305 21.32 5.06 10.72
CA SER A 305 19.99 5.63 10.51
C SER A 305 19.07 4.75 9.67
N MET A 306 17.76 5.01 9.69
CA MET A 306 16.79 4.33 8.80
C MET A 306 17.03 4.79 7.36
N LEU A 307 17.32 6.07 7.16
CA LEU A 307 17.53 6.65 5.84
C LEU A 307 18.70 6.01 5.10
N GLU A 308 19.86 5.86 5.77
CA GLU A 308 21.03 5.21 5.16
C GLU A 308 20.84 3.70 4.98
N LEU A 309 20.00 3.05 5.81
CA LEU A 309 19.58 1.66 5.59
C LEU A 309 18.83 1.52 4.26
N TYR A 310 17.85 2.39 3.99
CA TYR A 310 17.11 2.37 2.72
C TYR A 310 18.01 2.69 1.53
N ARG A 311 18.87 3.72 1.63
CA ARG A 311 19.82 4.08 0.56
C ARG A 311 20.75 2.91 0.22
N SER A 312 21.32 2.27 1.25
CA SER A 312 22.20 1.11 1.09
C SER A 312 21.46 -0.09 0.51
N ALA A 313 20.26 -0.39 1.02
CA ALA A 313 19.44 -1.49 0.54
C ALA A 313 19.03 -1.31 -0.93
N LEU A 314 18.61 -0.10 -1.33
CA LEU A 314 18.27 0.21 -2.73
C LEU A 314 19.47 0.08 -3.66
N ALA A 315 20.67 0.49 -3.23
CA ALA A 315 21.90 0.34 -4.00
C ALA A 315 22.32 -1.12 -4.17
N LEU A 316 22.12 -1.96 -3.15
CA LEU A 316 22.45 -3.38 -3.14
C LEU A 316 21.36 -4.28 -3.74
N ARG A 317 20.15 -3.75 -3.94
CA ARG A 317 18.97 -4.52 -4.35
C ARG A 317 19.21 -5.27 -5.68
N PRO A 318 19.03 -6.60 -5.73
CA PRO A 318 19.15 -7.37 -6.96
C PRO A 318 18.09 -6.98 -7.99
N LYS A 319 18.54 -6.67 -9.21
CA LYS A 319 17.69 -6.47 -10.39
C LYS A 319 17.56 -7.79 -11.14
N ASP A 320 16.35 -8.16 -11.56
CA ASP A 320 16.07 -9.32 -12.42
C ASP A 320 16.69 -10.66 -11.97
N ALA A 321 16.84 -10.86 -10.67
CA ALA A 321 17.41 -12.06 -10.08
C ALA A 321 16.31 -13.09 -9.71
N PRO A 322 16.53 -14.41 -9.96
CA PRO A 322 15.57 -15.46 -9.64
C PRO A 322 15.35 -15.58 -8.14
N PHE A 323 14.11 -15.85 -7.75
CA PHE A 323 13.72 -16.06 -6.35
C PHE A 323 13.63 -17.55 -6.01
N ALA A 324 14.16 -17.95 -4.87
CA ALA A 324 14.01 -19.32 -4.35
C ALA A 324 13.96 -19.32 -2.83
N TRP A 325 12.94 -19.96 -2.25
CA TRP A 325 12.91 -20.25 -0.82
C TRP A 325 14.03 -21.20 -0.44
N LEU A 326 14.60 -20.98 0.75
CA LEU A 326 15.55 -21.88 1.38
C LEU A 326 14.96 -22.44 2.67
N ALA A 327 15.51 -23.56 3.13
CA ALA A 327 15.18 -24.10 4.43
C ALA A 327 15.68 -23.16 5.54
N SER A 328 14.83 -22.90 6.53
CA SER A 328 15.16 -22.06 7.68
C SER A 328 14.46 -22.60 8.94
N PRO A 329 14.97 -22.30 10.15
CA PRO A 329 14.29 -22.66 11.40
C PRO A 329 12.88 -22.07 11.49
N PRO A 330 11.96 -22.68 12.27
CA PRO A 330 10.65 -22.08 12.56
C PRO A 330 10.77 -20.64 13.07
N GLY A 331 9.83 -19.77 12.70
CA GLY A 331 9.88 -18.35 13.07
C GLY A 331 10.89 -17.52 12.27
N THR A 332 11.46 -18.08 11.19
CA THR A 332 12.41 -17.36 10.32
C THR A 332 12.06 -17.54 8.85
N LEU A 333 12.36 -16.53 8.03
CA LEU A 333 12.27 -16.61 6.57
C LEU A 333 13.68 -16.61 5.98
N ALA A 334 13.96 -17.48 5.01
CA ALA A 334 15.19 -17.42 4.22
C ALA A 334 14.91 -17.66 2.74
N PHE A 335 15.43 -16.79 1.87
CA PHE A 335 15.32 -16.96 0.42
C PHE A 335 16.52 -16.35 -0.32
N GLY A 336 16.81 -16.91 -1.50
CA GLY A 336 17.81 -16.40 -2.43
C GLY A 336 17.20 -15.48 -3.51
N ARG A 337 17.98 -14.49 -3.94
CA ARG A 337 17.78 -13.61 -5.09
C ARG A 337 19.10 -13.45 -5.85
N GLY A 338 19.39 -14.40 -6.74
CA GLY A 338 20.71 -14.49 -7.36
C GLY A 338 21.78 -14.80 -6.32
N GLU A 339 22.82 -13.97 -6.21
CA GLU A 339 23.89 -14.11 -5.19
C GLU A 339 23.49 -13.58 -3.80
N LEU A 340 22.33 -12.90 -3.69
CA LEU A 340 21.85 -12.37 -2.41
C LEU A 340 21.00 -13.39 -1.67
N LEU A 341 21.37 -13.69 -0.44
CA LEU A 341 20.57 -14.43 0.53
C LEU A 341 19.94 -13.43 1.52
N CYS A 342 18.61 -13.39 1.59
CA CYS A 342 17.86 -12.63 2.58
C CYS A 342 17.36 -13.56 3.69
N ILE A 343 17.61 -13.17 4.94
CA ILE A 343 17.22 -13.95 6.12
C ILE A 343 16.55 -13.00 7.10
N VAL A 344 15.35 -13.36 7.54
CA VAL A 344 14.54 -12.59 8.49
C VAL A 344 14.33 -13.44 9.72
N ASN A 345 14.71 -12.94 10.88
CA ASN A 345 14.39 -13.55 12.17
C ASN A 345 13.15 -12.88 12.76
N LEU A 346 12.03 -13.61 12.80
CA LEU A 346 10.78 -13.18 13.43
C LEU A 346 10.55 -13.91 14.77
N ASP A 347 11.46 -14.79 15.17
CA ASP A 347 11.41 -15.55 16.41
C ASP A 347 12.04 -14.75 17.56
N ALA A 348 11.77 -15.18 18.80
CA ALA A 348 12.28 -14.57 20.01
C ALA A 348 13.74 -14.96 20.34
N SER A 349 14.33 -15.92 19.61
CA SER A 349 15.70 -16.38 19.84
C SER A 349 16.64 -16.01 18.68
N PRO A 350 17.91 -15.65 18.95
CA PRO A 350 18.92 -15.48 17.90
C PRO A 350 19.15 -16.78 17.12
N ILE A 351 19.37 -16.66 15.80
CA ILE A 351 19.73 -17.79 14.93
C ILE A 351 21.15 -17.62 14.39
N PRO A 352 21.88 -18.70 14.05
CA PRO A 352 23.18 -18.56 13.41
C PRO A 352 23.05 -17.90 12.03
N LEU A 353 23.98 -17.01 11.70
CA LEU A 353 24.11 -16.52 10.33
C LEU A 353 24.75 -17.61 9.45
N PRO A 354 24.30 -17.79 8.21
CA PRO A 354 24.96 -18.67 7.27
C PRO A 354 26.30 -18.09 6.83
N ALA A 355 27.17 -18.96 6.30
CA ALA A 355 28.45 -18.55 5.75
C ALA A 355 28.28 -17.63 4.53
N GLY A 356 29.17 -16.64 4.41
CA GLY A 356 29.19 -15.66 3.32
C GLY A 356 29.54 -14.26 3.81
N ASP A 357 29.53 -13.30 2.90
CA ASP A 357 29.81 -11.89 3.21
C ASP A 357 28.52 -11.19 3.66
N LEU A 358 28.49 -10.69 4.89
CA LEU A 358 27.38 -9.84 5.35
C LEU A 358 27.40 -8.52 4.58
N LEU A 359 26.40 -8.30 3.71
CA LEU A 359 26.26 -7.09 2.91
C LEU A 359 25.55 -5.98 3.66
N LEU A 360 24.47 -6.33 4.37
CA LEU A 360 23.64 -5.37 5.09
C LEU A 360 22.86 -6.08 6.20
N ALA A 361 22.66 -5.38 7.32
CA ALA A 361 21.84 -5.85 8.43
C ALA A 361 20.92 -4.73 8.91
N SER A 362 19.71 -5.10 9.33
CA SER A 362 18.74 -4.14 9.85
C SER A 362 19.02 -3.71 11.29
N GLY A 363 19.91 -4.38 12.02
CA GLY A 363 20.29 -4.08 13.40
C GLY A 363 21.80 -4.12 13.61
N PRO A 364 22.32 -3.42 14.64
CA PRO A 364 23.76 -3.27 14.88
C PRO A 364 24.45 -4.56 15.36
N ASP A 365 23.71 -5.47 16.00
CA ASP A 365 24.29 -6.64 16.71
C ASP A 365 24.36 -7.92 15.84
N VAL A 366 24.44 -7.77 14.52
CA VAL A 366 24.50 -8.89 13.57
C VAL A 366 25.94 -9.31 13.34
N ASN A 367 26.44 -10.21 14.19
CA ASN A 367 27.79 -10.79 14.10
C ASN A 367 27.78 -12.28 14.47
N GLY A 368 27.93 -13.16 13.48
CA GLY A 368 27.86 -14.62 13.63
C GLY A 368 26.47 -15.18 14.01
N SER A 369 25.55 -14.32 14.44
CA SER A 369 24.15 -14.62 14.73
C SER A 369 23.26 -13.46 14.31
N LEU A 370 21.99 -13.77 14.01
CA LEU A 370 20.93 -12.84 13.65
C LEU A 370 19.94 -12.73 14.82
N PRO A 371 19.92 -11.61 15.55
CA PRO A 371 19.01 -11.40 16.69
C PRO A 371 17.52 -11.40 16.30
N PRO A 372 16.60 -11.53 17.27
CA PRO A 372 15.17 -11.35 17.06
C PRO A 372 14.82 -10.03 16.35
N ASP A 373 13.80 -10.07 15.50
CA ASP A 373 13.26 -8.92 14.77
C ASP A 373 14.30 -8.21 13.88
N THR A 374 15.25 -8.97 13.31
CA THR A 374 16.26 -8.44 12.40
C THR A 374 16.27 -9.16 11.06
N THR A 375 16.78 -8.48 10.03
CA THR A 375 17.01 -9.03 8.70
C THR A 375 18.47 -8.83 8.31
N ALA A 376 19.06 -9.82 7.66
CA ALA A 376 20.39 -9.74 7.07
C ALA A 376 20.37 -10.13 5.60
N TRP A 377 21.16 -9.42 4.81
CA TRP A 377 21.50 -9.76 3.44
C TRP A 377 22.95 -10.26 3.42
N VAL A 378 23.13 -11.50 2.96
CA VAL A 378 24.43 -12.16 2.87
C VAL A 378 24.70 -12.47 1.39
N ARG A 379 25.92 -12.21 0.92
CA ARG A 379 26.36 -12.71 -0.39
C ARG A 379 26.86 -14.13 -0.20
N THR A 380 26.26 -15.08 -0.91
CA THR A 380 26.75 -16.46 -0.90
C THR A 380 28.05 -16.53 -1.71
N GLU A 381 29.06 -17.22 -1.19
CA GLU A 381 30.20 -17.63 -2.01
C GLU A 381 29.69 -18.66 -3.01
N VAL A 382 29.49 -18.26 -4.27
CA VAL A 382 29.27 -19.22 -5.34
C VAL A 382 30.59 -19.96 -5.54
N GLU A 383 30.66 -21.24 -5.17
CA GLU A 383 31.71 -22.12 -5.71
C GLU A 383 31.58 -22.05 -7.24
N ARG A 384 32.55 -21.37 -7.88
CA ARG A 384 32.66 -21.23 -9.33
C ARG A 384 33.10 -22.52 -10.00
#